data_AF-A0A973DHP2-F1
#
_entry.id   AF-A0A973DHP2-F1
#
_cell.length_a   1.000
_cell.length_b   1.000
_cell.length_c   1.000
_cell.angle_alpha   90.00
_cell.angle_beta   90.00
_cell.angle_gamma   90.00
#
_symmetry.space_group_name_H-M   'P 1'
#
loop_
_entity.id
_entity.type
_entity.pdbx_description
1 polymer ?
#
loop_
_entity_poly.entity_id
_entity_poly.type
_entity_poly.pdbx_seq_one_letter_code
_entity_poly.pdbx_strand_id
1 'polypeptide(L)'
;MKWTEPWAFSIKHQEKLNLISKEVLLGCLKWSLLFLILIIISLVAHDNYVQTVISRLWIAPTFGFTLCWLLYVISWLSPIKIDSGPNGIVRLKGGAIVLFPWQQITKYEITELAEINKLTLIINNSSEHFFFIPKKVNVKPIEEELDLNVGAK
;
A
#
# COMPACT_ATOMS: atom_id res chain seq x y z
N MET A 1 7.23 -6.06 31.03
CA MET A 1 6.56 -6.22 29.73
C MET A 1 7.50 -7.01 28.83
N LYS A 2 7.12 -8.22 28.41
CA LYS A 2 7.96 -9.03 27.52
C LYS A 2 7.87 -8.44 26.13
N TRP A 3 9.00 -8.00 25.57
CA TRP A 3 9.16 -7.89 24.13
C TRP A 3 8.88 -9.29 23.57
N THR A 4 7.72 -9.49 22.94
CA THR A 4 7.51 -10.65 22.09
C THR A 4 8.43 -10.48 20.88
N GLU A 5 9.15 -11.54 20.53
CA GLU A 5 10.02 -11.51 19.36
C GLU A 5 9.17 -11.12 18.14
N PRO A 6 9.64 -10.19 17.28
CA PRO A 6 8.97 -9.97 16.01
C PRO A 6 8.80 -11.32 15.33
N TRP A 7 7.65 -11.57 14.69
CA TRP A 7 7.39 -12.81 13.98
C TRP A 7 8.68 -13.27 13.29
N ALA A 8 9.16 -14.46 13.67
CA ALA A 8 10.52 -14.91 13.37
C ALA A 8 10.90 -14.77 11.89
N PHE A 9 9.87 -14.73 11.02
CA PHE A 9 9.96 -14.20 9.68
C PHE A 9 8.92 -13.10 9.47
N SER A 10 9.37 -11.84 9.42
CA SER A 10 8.53 -10.73 8.97
C SER A 10 7.86 -11.13 7.66
N ILE A 11 6.55 -11.01 7.59
CA ILE A 11 5.80 -11.44 6.40
C ILE A 11 6.16 -10.49 5.25
N LYS A 12 6.99 -11.00 4.32
CA LYS A 12 7.46 -10.29 3.14
C LYS A 12 6.73 -10.84 1.92
N HIS A 13 5.54 -10.33 1.66
CA HIS A 13 4.85 -10.60 0.41
C HIS A 13 4.31 -9.30 -0.17
N GLN A 14 4.62 -9.07 -1.44
CA GLN A 14 4.10 -7.95 -2.23
C GLN A 14 2.80 -8.38 -2.89
N GLU A 15 1.78 -7.52 -2.81
CA GLU A 15 0.53 -7.71 -3.55
C GLU A 15 0.82 -7.81 -5.06
N LYS A 16 -0.05 -8.47 -5.83
CA LYS A 16 0.12 -8.53 -7.29
C LYS A 16 0.15 -7.12 -7.87
N LEU A 17 1.15 -6.83 -8.72
CA LEU A 17 1.27 -5.54 -9.39
C LEU A 17 0.02 -5.32 -10.25
N ASN A 18 -0.73 -4.25 -9.97
CA ASN A 18 -1.89 -3.87 -10.76
C ASN A 18 -1.74 -2.44 -11.27
N LEU A 19 -1.20 -2.31 -12.47
CA LEU A 19 -0.93 -1.03 -13.13
C LEU A 19 -2.19 -0.31 -13.63
N ILE A 20 -3.36 -0.97 -13.60
CA ILE A 20 -4.64 -0.45 -14.12
C ILE A 20 -5.67 -0.35 -12.99
N SER A 21 -5.24 -0.33 -11.73
CA SER A 21 -6.16 -0.12 -10.62
C SER A 21 -6.76 1.29 -10.66
N LYS A 22 -7.96 1.44 -10.08
CA LYS A 22 -8.65 2.75 -9.97
C LYS A 22 -7.76 3.80 -9.29
N GLU A 23 -6.97 3.39 -8.32
CA GLU A 23 -6.05 4.25 -7.58
C GLU A 23 -4.89 4.74 -8.46
N VAL A 24 -4.30 3.86 -9.28
CA VAL A 24 -3.24 4.23 -10.23
C VAL A 24 -3.78 5.19 -11.28
N LEU A 25 -4.97 4.92 -11.83
CA LEU A 25 -5.60 5.81 -12.82
C LEU A 25 -5.92 7.19 -12.23
N LEU A 26 -6.45 7.25 -11.01
CA LEU A 26 -6.68 8.51 -10.30
C LEU A 26 -5.35 9.24 -10.02
N GLY A 27 -4.29 8.51 -9.68
CA GLY A 27 -2.94 9.06 -9.54
C GLY A 27 -2.43 9.68 -10.84
N CYS A 28 -2.53 8.95 -11.95
CA CYS A 28 -2.12 9.43 -13.28
C CYS A 28 -2.90 10.70 -13.66
N LEU A 29 -4.21 10.73 -13.38
CA LEU A 29 -5.05 11.89 -13.62
C LEU A 29 -4.59 13.11 -12.80
N LYS A 30 -4.32 12.94 -11.50
CA LYS A 30 -3.84 14.01 -10.61
C LYS A 30 -2.50 14.58 -11.09
N TRP A 31 -1.56 13.72 -11.43
CA TRP A 31 -0.25 14.15 -11.93
C TRP A 31 -0.36 14.84 -13.30
N SER A 32 -1.19 14.32 -14.21
CA SER A 32 -1.45 14.96 -15.50
C SER A 32 -2.09 16.34 -15.35
N LEU A 33 -3.03 16.49 -14.40
CA LEU A 33 -3.65 17.77 -14.08
C LEU A 33 -2.63 18.78 -13.53
N LEU A 34 -1.74 18.32 -12.63
CA LEU A 34 -0.67 19.16 -12.09
C LEU A 34 0.28 19.66 -13.18
N PHE A 35 0.71 18.80 -14.10
CA PHE A 35 1.53 19.23 -15.23
C PHE A 35 0.79 20.16 -16.17
N LEU A 36 -0.51 19.94 -16.39
CA LEU A 36 -1.34 20.84 -17.20
C LEU A 36 -1.41 22.25 -16.58
N ILE A 37 -1.56 22.34 -15.25
CA ILE A 37 -1.51 23.63 -14.53
C ILE A 37 -0.15 24.30 -14.70
N LEU A 38 0.96 23.56 -14.57
CA LEU A 38 2.31 24.10 -14.77
C LEU A 38 2.52 24.63 -16.20
N ILE A 39 1.99 23.95 -17.21
CA ILE A 39 2.02 24.41 -18.60
C ILE A 39 1.23 25.70 -18.74
N ILE A 40 0.01 25.79 -18.19
CA ILE A 40 -0.80 27.02 -18.23
C ILE A 40 -0.06 28.19 -17.57
N ILE A 41 0.52 27.99 -16.39
CA ILE A 41 1.30 29.03 -15.70
C ILE A 41 2.49 29.49 -16.55
N SER A 42 3.22 28.54 -17.15
CA SER A 42 4.34 28.84 -18.05
C SER A 42 3.92 29.66 -19.28
N LEU A 43 2.70 29.48 -19.76
CA LEU A 43 2.16 30.17 -20.93
C LEU A 43 1.72 31.61 -20.62
N VAL A 44 1.27 31.90 -19.39
CA VAL A 44 0.99 33.29 -18.96
C VAL A 44 2.24 34.16 -19.01
N ALA A 45 3.43 33.56 -18.98
CA ALA A 45 4.71 34.26 -19.06
C ALA A 45 5.23 34.50 -20.50
N HIS A 46 4.49 34.16 -21.56
CA HIS A 46 4.94 34.30 -22.96
C HIS A 46 3.85 34.89 -23.87
N ASP A 47 4.24 35.86 -24.72
CA ASP A 47 3.33 36.59 -25.62
C ASP A 47 2.71 35.72 -26.74
N ASN A 48 3.29 34.57 -27.09
CA ASN A 48 2.79 33.65 -28.12
C ASN A 48 2.09 32.42 -27.53
N TYR A 49 0.96 32.66 -26.87
CA TYR A 49 0.19 31.67 -26.09
C TYR A 49 -0.33 30.48 -26.93
N VAL A 50 -1.05 30.73 -28.03
CA VAL A 50 -1.87 29.69 -28.70
C VAL A 50 -1.05 28.57 -29.36
N GLN A 51 -0.01 28.93 -30.12
CA GLN A 51 0.79 27.96 -30.88
C GLN A 51 1.67 27.08 -29.97
N THR A 52 2.07 27.66 -28.83
CA THR A 52 2.87 26.99 -27.80
C THR A 52 2.01 26.00 -26.99
N VAL A 53 0.73 26.30 -26.75
CA VAL A 53 -0.21 25.37 -26.07
C VAL A 53 -0.39 24.11 -26.89
N ILE A 54 -0.76 24.24 -28.16
CA ILE A 54 -1.13 23.10 -29.01
C ILE A 54 0.05 22.13 -29.20
N SER A 55 1.26 22.67 -29.36
CA SER A 55 2.48 21.87 -29.53
C SER A 55 2.96 21.18 -28.24
N ARG A 56 2.53 21.65 -27.06
CA ARG A 56 3.00 21.16 -25.75
C ARG A 56 1.92 20.48 -24.91
N LEU A 57 0.66 20.50 -25.33
CA LEU A 57 -0.45 19.92 -24.56
C LEU A 57 -0.26 18.42 -24.29
N TRP A 58 0.34 17.68 -25.23
CA TRP A 58 0.61 16.25 -25.11
C TRP A 58 1.65 15.90 -24.04
N ILE A 59 2.47 16.88 -23.61
CA ILE A 59 3.53 16.72 -22.62
C ILE A 59 2.94 16.45 -21.23
N ALA A 60 1.85 17.14 -20.86
CA ALA A 60 1.21 16.95 -19.56
C ALA A 60 0.73 15.50 -19.30
N PRO A 61 -0.05 14.86 -20.19
CA PRO A 61 -0.46 13.48 -19.97
C PRO A 61 0.69 12.49 -20.08
N THR A 62 1.68 12.71 -20.95
CA THR A 62 2.85 11.80 -21.03
C THR A 62 3.68 11.85 -19.75
N PHE A 63 4.12 13.03 -19.31
CA PHE A 63 4.90 13.16 -18.08
C PHE A 63 4.10 12.76 -16.84
N GLY A 64 2.82 13.14 -16.76
CA GLY A 64 1.94 12.76 -15.65
C GLY A 64 1.77 11.24 -15.53
N PHE A 65 1.55 10.56 -16.65
CA PHE A 65 1.42 9.11 -16.69
C PHE A 65 2.75 8.42 -16.35
N THR A 66 3.85 8.81 -17.00
CA THR A 66 5.18 8.21 -16.77
C THR A 66 5.63 8.38 -15.33
N LEU A 67 5.49 9.58 -14.76
CA LEU A 67 5.88 9.83 -13.36
C LEU A 67 5.03 9.02 -12.39
N CYS A 68 3.71 8.98 -12.58
CA CYS A 68 2.82 8.22 -11.71
C CYS A 68 3.11 6.72 -11.78
N TRP A 69 3.36 6.18 -12.97
CA TRP A 69 3.76 4.79 -13.15
C TRP A 69 5.07 4.48 -12.44
N LEU A 70 6.07 5.34 -12.61
CA LEU A 70 7.38 5.16 -11.99
C LEU A 70 7.27 5.19 -10.45
N LEU A 71 6.52 6.15 -9.89
CA LEU A 71 6.25 6.22 -8.46
C LEU A 71 5.49 4.99 -7.95
N TYR A 72 4.50 4.50 -8.71
CA TYR A 72 3.75 3.31 -8.34
C TYR A 72 4.62 2.06 -8.33
N VAL A 73 5.45 1.86 -9.36
CA VAL A 73 6.38 0.73 -9.44
C VAL A 73 7.41 0.78 -8.32
N ILE A 74 7.97 1.96 -8.00
CA ILE A 74 8.91 2.14 -6.87
C ILE A 74 8.21 1.81 -5.54
N SER A 75 7.00 2.33 -5.33
CA SER A 75 6.20 2.05 -4.12
C SER A 75 5.82 0.57 -4.01
N TRP A 76 5.58 -0.09 -5.14
CA TRP A 76 5.31 -1.52 -5.19
C TRP A 76 6.56 -2.35 -4.87
N LEU A 77 7.71 -2.00 -5.45
CA LEU A 77 9.01 -2.64 -5.19
C LEU A 77 9.50 -2.45 -3.76
N SER A 78 8.99 -1.43 -3.06
CA SER A 78 9.34 -1.22 -1.67
C SER A 78 9.07 -2.48 -0.84
N PRO A 79 10.02 -2.89 0.03
CA PRO A 79 9.80 -4.02 0.91
C PRO A 79 8.62 -3.73 1.84
N ILE A 80 7.77 -4.74 2.00
CA ILE A 80 6.73 -4.79 3.03
C ILE A 80 7.26 -5.68 4.14
N LYS A 81 7.21 -5.20 5.37
CA LYS A 81 7.42 -6.01 6.58
C LYS A 81 6.20 -5.88 7.46
N ILE A 82 5.79 -6.99 8.05
CA ILE A 82 4.71 -7.02 9.02
C ILE A 82 5.26 -7.80 10.21
N ASP A 83 5.20 -7.18 11.38
CA ASP A 83 5.69 -7.73 12.63
C ASP A 83 4.63 -7.46 13.72
N SER A 84 4.57 -8.30 14.74
CA SER A 84 3.75 -8.07 15.92
C SER A 84 4.51 -7.21 16.94
N GLY A 85 3.75 -6.46 17.74
CA GLY A 85 4.27 -5.64 18.82
C GLY A 85 3.32 -5.61 20.02
N PRO A 86 3.74 -5.02 21.15
CA PRO A 86 2.99 -5.06 22.40
C PRO A 86 1.62 -4.37 22.31
N ASN A 87 1.48 -3.40 21.41
CA ASN A 87 0.25 -2.61 21.27
C ASN A 87 -0.59 -3.05 20.06
N GLY A 88 -0.08 -3.95 19.20
CA GLY A 88 -0.76 -4.33 17.97
C GLY A 88 0.17 -4.88 16.90
N ILE A 89 -0.37 -5.05 15.69
CA ILE A 89 0.38 -5.47 14.51
C ILE A 89 0.92 -4.23 13.80
N VAL A 90 2.20 -4.25 13.42
CA VAL A 90 2.87 -3.15 12.73
C VAL A 90 3.14 -3.55 11.29
N ARG A 91 2.67 -2.75 10.34
CA ARG A 91 3.00 -2.84 8.91
C ARG A 91 3.97 -1.72 8.55
N LEU A 92 5.12 -2.10 8.00
CA LEU A 92 6.13 -1.20 7.47
C LEU A 92 6.16 -1.34 5.93
N LYS A 93 5.94 -0.24 5.21
CA LYS A 93 6.06 -0.18 3.74
C LYS A 93 6.65 1.16 3.32
N GLY A 94 7.84 1.17 2.72
CA GLY A 94 8.41 2.35 2.08
C GLY A 94 8.60 3.55 3.01
N GLY A 95 8.84 3.30 4.30
CA GLY A 95 8.94 4.33 5.33
C GLY A 95 7.61 4.67 6.02
N ALA A 96 6.46 4.24 5.49
CA ALA A 96 5.19 4.35 6.18
C ALA A 96 5.06 3.25 7.25
N ILE A 97 4.70 3.66 8.46
CA ILE A 97 4.42 2.79 9.60
C ILE A 97 2.92 2.86 9.88
N VAL A 98 2.24 1.72 9.78
CA VAL A 98 0.84 1.57 10.13
C VAL A 98 0.75 0.62 11.32
N LEU A 99 0.16 1.09 12.42
CA LEU A 99 -0.12 0.28 13.60
C LEU A 99 -1.60 -0.11 13.58
N PHE A 100 -1.85 -1.40 13.78
CA PHE A 100 -3.18 -1.99 13.97
C PHE A 100 -3.31 -2.43 15.43
N PRO A 101 -3.92 -1.61 16.31
CA PRO A 101 -3.99 -1.92 17.73
C PRO A 101 -4.79 -3.18 18.02
N TRP A 102 -4.33 -4.00 18.97
CA TRP A 102 -5.05 -5.22 19.37
C TRP A 102 -6.52 -4.96 19.75
N GLN A 103 -6.80 -3.80 20.38
CA GLN A 103 -8.16 -3.48 20.81
C GLN A 103 -9.13 -3.26 19.64
N GLN A 104 -8.63 -2.86 18.46
CA GLN A 104 -9.44 -2.54 17.28
C GLN A 104 -9.68 -3.76 16.38
N ILE A 105 -8.88 -4.82 16.53
CA ILE A 105 -9.06 -6.07 15.79
C ILE A 105 -10.21 -6.83 16.45
N THR A 106 -11.30 -7.02 15.71
CA THR A 106 -12.51 -7.70 16.20
C THR A 106 -12.53 -9.18 15.82
N LYS A 107 -11.98 -9.52 14.66
CA LYS A 107 -11.88 -10.90 14.19
C LYS A 107 -10.67 -11.05 13.29
N TYR A 108 -10.10 -12.24 13.26
CA TYR A 108 -9.11 -12.63 12.28
C TYR A 108 -9.56 -13.92 11.58
N GLU A 109 -9.14 -14.10 10.33
CA GLU A 109 -9.37 -15.33 9.57
C GLU A 109 -8.12 -15.64 8.77
N ILE A 110 -7.68 -16.90 8.82
CA ILE A 110 -6.55 -17.38 8.03
C ILE A 110 -7.09 -18.37 7.00
N THR A 111 -6.97 -18.00 5.73
CA THR A 111 -7.36 -18.85 4.61
C THR A 111 -6.10 -19.41 3.96
N GLU A 112 -5.97 -20.72 3.92
CA GLU A 112 -4.91 -21.38 3.16
C GLU A 112 -5.26 -21.37 1.67
N LEU A 113 -4.45 -20.69 0.84
CA LEU A 113 -4.51 -20.82 -0.62
C LEU A 113 -3.36 -21.70 -1.13
N ALA A 114 -3.47 -22.15 -2.39
CA ALA A 114 -2.56 -23.12 -2.99
C ALA A 114 -1.06 -22.81 -2.79
N GLU A 115 -0.66 -21.54 -2.88
CA GLU A 115 0.75 -21.12 -2.77
C GLU A 115 1.02 -20.17 -1.59
N ILE A 116 -0.02 -19.59 -1.00
CA ILE A 116 0.07 -18.45 -0.07
C ILE A 116 -1.05 -18.58 0.96
N ASN A 117 -0.77 -18.29 2.23
CA ASN A 117 -1.80 -18.17 3.26
C ASN A 117 -2.24 -16.71 3.34
N LYS A 118 -3.54 -16.46 3.43
CA LYS A 118 -4.11 -15.11 3.52
C LYS A 118 -4.59 -14.89 4.95
N LEU A 119 -3.99 -13.95 5.66
CA LEU A 119 -4.46 -13.44 6.94
C LEU A 119 -5.38 -12.25 6.67
N THR A 120 -6.64 -12.38 7.04
CA THR A 120 -7.63 -11.31 6.99
C THR A 120 -7.87 -10.81 8.41
N LEU A 121 -7.67 -9.52 8.64
CA LEU A 121 -8.01 -8.85 9.89
C LEU A 121 -9.25 -8.00 9.66
N ILE A 122 -10.27 -8.19 10.50
CA ILE A 122 -11.44 -7.34 10.56
C ILE A 122 -11.21 -6.34 11.69
N ILE A 123 -11.20 -5.06 11.33
CA ILE A 123 -10.96 -3.95 12.25
C ILE A 123 -12.27 -3.16 12.39
N ASN A 124 -12.68 -2.93 13.64
CA ASN A 124 -13.90 -2.19 13.99
C ASN A 124 -15.15 -2.62 13.17
N ASN A 125 -15.27 -3.93 12.87
CA ASN A 125 -16.37 -4.55 12.12
C ASN A 125 -16.69 -3.92 10.73
N SER A 126 -15.77 -3.16 10.13
CA SER A 126 -16.06 -2.41 8.89
C SER A 126 -14.90 -2.37 7.90
N SER A 127 -13.66 -2.42 8.39
CA SER A 127 -12.47 -2.42 7.53
C SER A 127 -11.80 -3.78 7.56
N GLU A 128 -11.77 -4.45 6.39
CA GLU A 128 -11.00 -5.65 6.16
C GLU A 128 -9.60 -5.30 5.67
N HIS A 129 -8.59 -5.85 6.34
CA HIS A 129 -7.20 -5.74 5.96
C HIS A 129 -6.64 -7.12 5.65
N PHE A 130 -5.98 -7.24 4.50
CA PHE A 130 -5.42 -8.50 4.05
C PHE A 130 -3.90 -8.47 4.11
N PHE A 131 -3.33 -9.57 4.60
CA PHE A 131 -1.92 -9.83 4.63
C PHE A 131 -1.66 -11.19 4.00
N PHE A 132 -0.60 -11.29 3.20
CA PHE A 132 -0.25 -12.51 2.50
C PHE A 132 0.98 -13.12 3.12
N ILE A 133 0.84 -14.31 3.68
CA ILE A 133 1.87 -15.08 4.35
C ILE A 133 2.41 -16.13 3.37
N PRO A 134 3.72 -16.08 3.01
CA PRO A 134 4.32 -17.14 2.21
C PRO A 134 4.20 -18.49 2.91
N LYS A 135 3.86 -19.58 2.19
CA LYS A 135 3.71 -20.93 2.77
C LYS A 135 4.93 -21.45 3.55
N LYS A 136 6.12 -20.94 3.25
CA LYS A 136 7.37 -21.26 3.96
C LYS A 136 7.42 -20.71 5.39
N VAL A 137 6.56 -19.76 5.74
CA VAL A 137 6.47 -19.18 7.08
C VAL A 137 5.53 -20.06 7.92
N ASN A 138 5.99 -20.46 9.10
CA ASN A 138 5.15 -21.22 10.03
C ASN A 138 4.03 -20.31 10.57
N VAL A 139 2.78 -20.70 10.33
CA VAL A 139 1.59 -19.92 10.70
C VAL A 139 1.18 -20.14 12.16
N LYS A 140 1.51 -21.29 12.75
CA LYS A 140 1.16 -21.63 14.14
C LYS A 140 1.51 -20.55 15.18
N PRO A 141 2.72 -19.97 15.22
CA PRO A 141 3.02 -18.92 16.20
C PRO A 141 2.22 -17.64 15.98
N ILE A 142 1.80 -17.37 14.74
CA ILE A 142 0.95 -16.21 14.40
C ILE A 142 -0.47 -16.45 14.90
N GLU A 143 -1.00 -17.65 14.69
CA GLU A 143 -2.30 -18.09 15.22
C GLU A 143 -2.34 -18.02 16.75
N GLU A 144 -1.33 -18.58 17.43
CA GLU A 144 -1.24 -18.55 18.90
C GLU A 144 -1.25 -17.11 19.44
N GLU A 145 -0.51 -16.20 18.80
CA GLU A 145 -0.49 -14.79 19.22
C GLU A 145 -1.81 -14.06 18.94
N LEU A 146 -2.48 -14.38 17.81
CA LEU A 146 -3.79 -13.82 17.48
C LEU A 146 -4.88 -14.34 18.43
N ASP A 147 -4.86 -15.63 18.78
CA ASP A 147 -5.78 -16.20 19.76
C ASP A 147 -5.62 -15.58 21.14
N LEU A 148 -4.39 -15.36 21.59
CA LEU A 148 -4.10 -14.73 22.88
C LEU A 148 -4.60 -13.28 22.95
N ASN A 149 -4.45 -12.51 21.88
CA ASN A 149 -4.74 -11.07 21.90
C ASN A 149 -6.13 -10.69 21.36
N VAL A 150 -6.72 -11.51 20.49
CA VAL A 150 -8.00 -11.26 19.84
C VAL A 150 -9.07 -12.25 20.29
N GLY A 151 -8.72 -13.54 20.44
CA GLY A 151 -9.64 -14.61 20.83
C GLY A 151 -10.02 -14.63 22.32
N ALA A 152 -9.28 -13.93 23.18
CA ALA A 152 -9.59 -13.80 24.61
C ALA A 152 -10.70 -12.78 24.94
N LYS A 153 -11.45 -12.30 23.93
CA LYS A 153 -12.58 -11.37 24.07
C LYS A 153 -13.94 -12.05 23.89
#